data_AF-A0A2A4YIC0-F1
#
_entry.id   AF-A0A2A4YIC0-F1
#
_cell.length_a   1.000
_cell.length_b   1.000
_cell.length_c   1.000
_cell.angle_alpha   90.00
_cell.angle_beta   90.00
_cell.angle_gamma   90.00
#
_symmetry.space_group_name_H-M   'P 1'
#
loop_
_entity.id
_entity.type
_entity.pdbx_description
1 polymer ?
#
loop_
_entity_poly.entity_id
_entity_poly.type
_entity_poly.pdbx_seq_one_letter_code
_entity_poly.pdbx_strand_id
1 'polypeptide(L)'
;MKKITLIFGAALSLIVMSTVVTSCGSTQMKGAGNYTYETECMGVEGDGSQTVKGWGSGRNREDAVEQAKKNGLRDVLFKGIISNKGCNQKPVLFDPNIREKKEDYFNAFFADAGPYTEFISGEDGSDLHFSVVAGRKKAGDQVTYGVIIRVQRAKLKDRMIRDQIMPK
;
A
#
# COMPACT_ATOMS: atom_id res chain seq x y z
N MET A 1 -9.57 -2.44 79.11
CA MET A 1 -9.24 -3.12 77.83
C MET A 1 -10.35 -2.95 76.77
N LYS A 2 -10.77 -1.70 76.47
CA LYS A 2 -11.73 -1.40 75.38
C LYS A 2 -11.28 -0.25 74.46
N LYS A 3 -10.24 0.50 74.85
CA LYS A 3 -9.69 1.62 74.06
C LYS A 3 -8.63 1.18 73.03
N ILE A 4 -8.03 -0.01 73.18
CA ILE A 4 -6.96 -0.51 72.28
C ILE A 4 -7.54 -1.15 71.01
N THR A 5 -8.73 -1.77 71.09
CA THR A 5 -9.45 -2.29 69.91
C THR A 5 -10.01 -1.19 68.99
N LEU A 6 -10.23 0.02 69.50
CA LEU A 6 -10.70 1.16 68.72
C LEU A 6 -9.60 1.81 67.84
N ILE A 7 -8.32 1.65 68.21
CA ILE A 7 -7.20 2.25 67.45
C ILE A 7 -6.84 1.39 66.23
N PHE A 8 -6.95 0.06 66.34
CA PHE A 8 -6.71 -0.85 65.21
C PHE A 8 -7.81 -0.81 64.15
N GLY A 9 -9.06 -0.49 64.54
CA GLY A 9 -10.18 -0.33 63.59
C GLY A 9 -10.09 0.96 62.75
N ALA A 10 -9.59 2.04 63.34
CA ALA A 10 -9.45 3.33 62.65
C ALA A 10 -8.26 3.34 61.66
N ALA A 11 -7.18 2.62 61.96
CA ALA A 11 -6.01 2.52 61.08
C ALA A 11 -6.27 1.65 59.84
N LEU A 12 -7.16 0.65 59.93
CA LEU A 12 -7.48 -0.22 58.80
C LEU A 12 -8.51 0.41 57.83
N SER A 13 -9.33 1.36 58.32
CA SER A 13 -10.31 2.09 57.49
C SER A 13 -9.68 3.17 56.60
N LEU A 14 -8.46 3.62 56.88
CA LEU A 14 -7.80 4.67 56.09
C LEU A 14 -6.91 4.15 54.96
N ILE A 15 -6.62 2.84 54.92
CA ILE A 15 -5.77 2.24 53.87
C ILE A 15 -6.60 1.83 52.63
N VAL A 16 -7.93 1.70 52.78
CA VAL A 16 -8.82 1.22 51.70
C VAL A 16 -9.28 2.32 50.73
N MET A 17 -9.09 3.61 51.06
CA MET A 17 -9.57 4.73 50.24
C MET A 17 -8.54 5.26 49.21
N SER A 18 -7.29 4.81 49.28
CA SER A 18 -6.19 5.42 48.50
C SER A 18 -5.90 4.77 47.14
N THR A 19 -6.64 3.73 46.74
CA THR A 19 -6.37 2.98 45.50
C THR A 19 -7.25 3.38 44.31
N VAL A 20 -8.07 4.43 44.43
CA VAL A 20 -9.13 4.72 43.45
C VAL A 20 -8.93 6.05 42.70
N VAL A 21 -7.71 6.42 42.29
CA VAL A 21 -7.52 7.48 41.28
C VAL A 21 -6.10 7.44 40.68
N THR A 22 -5.80 6.45 39.86
CA THR A 22 -4.80 6.59 38.78
C THR A 22 -5.18 5.68 37.61
N SER A 23 -6.38 5.88 37.08
CA SER A 23 -6.68 5.52 35.70
C SER A 23 -7.17 6.76 34.96
N CYS A 24 -6.29 7.76 34.87
CA CYS A 24 -6.21 8.49 33.62
C CYS A 24 -5.55 7.53 32.63
N GLY A 25 -6.34 6.58 32.13
CA GLY A 25 -6.01 5.88 30.91
C GLY A 25 -5.83 6.97 29.87
N SER A 26 -4.59 7.33 29.58
CA SER A 26 -4.30 8.05 28.35
C SER A 26 -4.95 7.21 27.26
N THR A 27 -6.02 7.73 26.67
CA THR A 27 -6.43 7.27 25.35
C THR A 27 -5.30 7.72 24.45
N GLN A 28 -4.16 7.01 24.51
CA GLN A 28 -3.21 7.04 23.43
C GLN A 28 -4.06 6.62 22.26
N MET A 29 -4.34 7.58 21.39
CA MET A 29 -4.80 7.34 20.04
C MET A 29 -3.76 6.41 19.44
N LYS A 30 -3.91 5.09 19.64
CA LYS A 30 -3.29 4.03 18.86
C LYS A 30 -3.94 4.04 17.48
N GLY A 31 -3.98 5.22 16.88
CA GLY A 31 -4.26 5.48 15.50
C GLY A 31 -2.97 5.43 14.69
N ALA A 32 -2.03 4.54 15.06
CA ALA A 32 -1.18 3.92 14.04
C ALA A 32 -2.05 2.94 13.24
N GLY A 33 -3.16 3.44 12.69
CA GLY A 33 -4.03 2.69 11.83
C GLY A 33 -3.20 2.28 10.63
N ASN A 34 -3.28 1.01 10.26
CA ASN A 34 -2.69 0.50 9.04
C ASN A 34 -3.29 1.29 7.85
N TYR A 35 -2.61 2.38 7.45
CA TYR A 35 -3.04 3.16 6.32
C TYR A 35 -2.72 2.36 5.05
N THR A 36 -3.77 1.90 4.38
CA THR A 36 -3.67 1.24 3.09
C THR A 36 -3.69 2.31 2.02
N TYR A 37 -2.58 2.44 1.30
CA TYR A 37 -2.49 3.30 0.15
C TYR A 37 -3.10 2.59 -1.06
N GLU A 38 -3.99 3.28 -1.77
CA GLU A 38 -4.50 2.84 -3.07
C GLU A 38 -3.73 3.52 -4.20
N THR A 39 -3.63 2.86 -5.36
CA THR A 39 -3.01 3.45 -6.53
C THR A 39 -3.82 4.65 -7.01
N GLU A 40 -3.19 5.81 -7.11
CA GLU A 40 -3.83 7.06 -7.51
C GLU A 40 -3.62 7.34 -9.01
N CYS A 41 -4.64 7.84 -9.70
CA CYS A 41 -4.44 8.39 -11.04
C CYS A 41 -3.73 9.76 -10.96
N MET A 42 -2.72 9.95 -11.80
CA MET A 42 -2.04 11.24 -11.97
C MET A 42 -2.49 11.92 -13.27
N GLY A 43 -2.77 11.15 -14.33
CA GLY A 43 -3.30 11.66 -15.60
C GLY A 43 -3.26 10.61 -16.70
N VAL A 44 -3.68 10.99 -17.89
CA VAL A 44 -3.60 10.19 -19.12
C VAL A 44 -2.98 11.01 -20.23
N GLU A 45 -2.26 10.33 -21.11
CA GLU A 45 -1.63 10.92 -22.28
C GLU A 45 -2.35 10.47 -23.55
N GLY A 46 -2.30 11.28 -24.60
CA GLY A 46 -2.99 11.01 -25.87
C GLY A 46 -2.46 9.79 -26.65
N ASP A 47 -1.36 9.19 -26.21
CA ASP A 47 -0.75 7.99 -26.78
C ASP A 47 -1.30 6.68 -26.19
N GLY A 48 -2.31 6.77 -25.32
CA GLY A 48 -2.92 5.61 -24.66
C GLY A 48 -2.16 5.11 -23.43
N SER A 49 -1.14 5.84 -22.98
CA SER A 49 -0.51 5.63 -21.68
C SER A 49 -1.26 6.37 -20.57
N GLN A 50 -1.09 5.89 -19.34
CA GLN A 50 -1.69 6.52 -18.16
C GLN A 50 -0.68 6.59 -17.04
N THR A 51 -0.62 7.74 -16.38
CA THR A 51 0.30 7.99 -15.27
C THR A 51 -0.43 7.73 -13.97
N VAL A 52 0.16 6.87 -13.13
CA VAL A 52 -0.40 6.47 -11.84
C VAL A 52 0.67 6.59 -10.75
N LYS A 53 0.24 6.88 -9.52
CA LYS A 53 1.09 6.76 -8.33
C LYS A 53 0.79 5.43 -7.66
N GLY A 54 1.69 4.48 -7.84
CA GLY A 54 1.67 3.21 -7.11
C GLY A 54 2.30 3.40 -5.74
N TRP A 55 1.87 2.60 -4.77
CA TRP A 55 2.39 2.62 -3.40
C TRP A 55 2.93 1.25 -3.00
N GLY A 56 4.05 1.23 -2.27
CA GLY A 56 4.74 0.03 -1.85
C GLY A 56 5.37 0.18 -0.47
N SER A 57 5.49 -0.94 0.25
CA SER A 57 6.18 -1.01 1.53
C SER A 57 7.31 -2.02 1.44
N GLY A 58 8.41 -1.79 2.16
CA GLY A 58 9.61 -2.62 2.11
C GLY A 58 10.52 -2.40 3.32
N ARG A 59 11.61 -3.17 3.41
CA ARG A 59 12.58 -3.07 4.52
C ARG A 59 13.46 -1.82 4.38
N ASN A 60 13.64 -1.35 3.16
CA ASN A 60 14.38 -0.15 2.80
C ASN A 60 13.65 0.60 1.68
N ARG A 61 14.22 1.71 1.23
CA ARG A 61 13.63 2.57 0.21
C ARG A 61 13.54 1.84 -1.14
N GLU A 62 14.57 1.09 -1.49
CA GLU A 62 14.71 0.39 -2.77
C GLU A 62 13.62 -0.67 -2.91
N ASP A 63 13.44 -1.50 -1.89
CA ASP A 63 12.38 -2.51 -1.80
C ASP A 63 11.00 -1.85 -1.92
N ALA A 64 10.76 -0.77 -1.18
CA ALA A 64 9.47 -0.08 -1.18
C ALA A 64 9.16 0.56 -2.55
N VAL A 65 10.16 1.13 -3.22
CA VAL A 65 10.05 1.70 -4.56
C VAL A 65 9.77 0.61 -5.60
N GLU A 66 10.47 -0.52 -5.53
CA GLU A 66 10.25 -1.66 -6.42
C GLU A 66 8.82 -2.22 -6.27
N GLN A 67 8.38 -2.41 -5.02
CA GLN A 67 7.00 -2.84 -4.74
C GLN A 67 5.97 -1.83 -5.22
N ALA A 68 6.24 -0.52 -5.08
CA ALA A 68 5.34 0.52 -5.56
C ALA A 68 5.16 0.50 -7.08
N LYS A 69 6.25 0.31 -7.83
CA LYS A 69 6.21 0.16 -9.30
C LYS A 69 5.37 -1.06 -9.71
N LYS A 70 5.63 -2.21 -9.09
CA LYS A 70 4.87 -3.46 -9.35
C LYS A 70 3.39 -3.27 -9.02
N ASN A 71 3.08 -2.69 -7.87
CA ASN A 71 1.70 -2.48 -7.44
C ASN A 71 0.94 -1.53 -8.37
N GLY A 72 1.56 -0.43 -8.80
CA GLY A 72 0.94 0.51 -9.73
C GLY A 72 0.58 -0.16 -11.07
N LEU A 73 1.52 -0.89 -11.68
CA LEU A 73 1.25 -1.62 -12.92
C LEU A 73 0.24 -2.75 -12.71
N ARG A 74 0.35 -3.50 -11.61
CA ARG A 74 -0.59 -4.57 -11.24
C ARG A 74 -2.01 -4.06 -11.14
N ASP A 75 -2.22 -2.91 -10.51
CA ASP A 75 -3.55 -2.35 -10.36
C ASP A 75 -4.12 -1.92 -11.73
N VAL A 76 -3.31 -1.35 -12.64
CA VAL A 76 -3.74 -1.12 -14.03
C VAL A 76 -4.08 -2.42 -14.77
N LEU A 77 -3.29 -3.48 -14.55
CA LEU A 77 -3.43 -4.75 -15.24
C LEU A 77 -4.67 -5.54 -14.81
N PHE A 78 -4.93 -5.64 -13.50
CA PHE A 78 -5.95 -6.54 -12.94
C PHE A 78 -7.15 -5.86 -12.29
N LYS A 79 -7.04 -4.58 -11.89
CA LYS A 79 -8.12 -3.88 -11.17
C LYS A 79 -8.74 -2.74 -11.96
N GLY A 80 -7.93 -2.01 -12.73
CA GLY A 80 -8.27 -0.70 -13.25
C GLY A 80 -8.12 0.39 -12.19
N ILE A 81 -8.30 1.66 -12.58
CA ILE A 81 -8.07 2.82 -11.71
C ILE A 81 -9.33 3.68 -11.66
N ILE A 82 -9.97 3.73 -10.49
CA ILE A 82 -11.14 4.58 -10.27
C ILE A 82 -10.66 6.00 -9.96
N SER A 83 -10.90 6.94 -10.86
CA SER A 83 -10.52 8.34 -10.68
C SER A 83 -11.36 9.28 -11.55
N ASN A 84 -11.45 10.54 -11.12
CA ASN A 84 -11.96 11.66 -11.91
C ASN A 84 -10.92 12.26 -12.87
N LYS A 85 -9.67 11.76 -12.89
CA LYS A 85 -8.55 12.28 -13.71
C LYS A 85 -8.35 11.53 -15.04
N GLY A 86 -9.37 10.81 -15.50
CA GLY A 86 -9.39 10.20 -16.84
C GLY A 86 -8.67 8.86 -16.99
N CYS A 87 -8.00 8.33 -15.96
CA CYS A 87 -7.45 6.97 -16.04
C CYS A 87 -8.53 5.92 -16.35
N ASN A 88 -8.13 4.85 -17.05
CA ASN A 88 -9.04 3.77 -17.38
C ASN A 88 -9.52 3.06 -16.11
N GLN A 89 -10.82 3.12 -15.87
CA GLN A 89 -11.48 2.42 -14.77
C GLN A 89 -11.48 0.91 -14.96
N LYS A 90 -11.42 0.45 -16.21
CA LYS A 90 -11.42 -0.98 -16.54
C LYS A 90 -9.98 -1.53 -16.55
N PRO A 91 -9.75 -2.72 -15.99
CA PRO A 91 -8.46 -3.39 -16.08
C PRO A 91 -8.11 -3.73 -17.54
N VAL A 92 -6.85 -4.11 -17.77
CA VAL A 92 -6.45 -4.71 -19.05
C VAL A 92 -6.96 -6.15 -19.14
N LEU A 93 -6.87 -6.90 -18.04
CA LEU A 93 -7.36 -8.27 -17.94
C LEU A 93 -8.65 -8.29 -17.12
N PHE A 94 -9.75 -8.70 -17.76
CA PHE A 94 -11.08 -8.73 -17.14
C PHE A 94 -11.39 -10.01 -16.37
N ASP A 95 -10.66 -11.10 -16.63
CA ASP A 95 -10.85 -12.35 -15.91
C ASP A 95 -10.28 -12.22 -14.49
N PRO A 96 -11.12 -12.21 -13.44
CA PRO A 96 -10.66 -11.99 -12.07
C PRO A 96 -9.72 -13.10 -11.57
N ASN A 97 -9.79 -14.29 -12.17
CA ASN A 97 -9.00 -15.46 -11.78
C ASN A 97 -7.76 -15.63 -12.67
N ILE A 98 -7.50 -14.71 -13.61
CA ILE A 98 -6.39 -14.87 -14.58
C ILE A 98 -5.03 -14.96 -13.89
N ARG A 99 -4.88 -14.28 -12.75
CA ARG A 99 -3.63 -14.29 -11.99
C ARG A 99 -3.32 -15.68 -11.44
N GLU A 100 -4.34 -16.39 -10.95
CA GLU A 100 -4.21 -17.77 -10.46
C GLU A 100 -4.05 -18.75 -11.63
N LYS A 101 -4.85 -18.59 -12.68
CA LYS A 101 -4.77 -19.44 -13.89
C LYS A 101 -3.42 -19.36 -14.61
N LYS A 102 -2.71 -18.25 -14.47
CA LYS A 102 -1.42 -17.96 -15.11
C LYS A 102 -0.37 -17.54 -14.07
N GLU A 103 -0.38 -18.20 -12.92
CA GLU A 103 0.47 -17.87 -11.77
C GLU A 103 1.96 -17.82 -12.13
N ASP A 104 2.49 -18.89 -12.73
CA ASP A 104 3.92 -18.96 -13.11
C ASP A 104 4.33 -17.81 -14.03
N TYR A 105 3.46 -17.45 -14.98
CA TYR A 105 3.70 -16.34 -15.88
C TYR A 105 3.78 -15.01 -15.12
N PHE A 106 2.82 -14.72 -14.25
CA PHE A 106 2.81 -13.45 -13.52
C PHE A 106 3.88 -13.37 -12.43
N ASN A 107 4.26 -14.49 -11.82
CA ASN A 107 5.39 -14.57 -10.91
C ASN A 107 6.69 -14.20 -11.62
N ALA A 108 6.92 -14.72 -12.83
CA ALA A 108 8.07 -14.34 -13.65
C ALA A 108 7.96 -12.89 -14.16
N PHE A 109 6.78 -12.46 -14.61
CA PHE A 109 6.54 -11.12 -15.14
C PHE A 109 6.84 -10.02 -14.10
N PHE A 110 6.38 -10.21 -12.87
CA PHE A 110 6.57 -9.28 -11.75
C PHE A 110 7.79 -9.61 -10.87
N ALA A 111 8.73 -10.42 -11.33
CA ALA A 111 10.01 -10.61 -10.66
C ALA A 111 10.77 -9.27 -10.54
N ASP A 112 11.70 -9.17 -9.58
CA ASP A 112 12.56 -7.98 -9.46
C ASP A 112 13.34 -7.78 -10.77
N ALA A 113 13.34 -6.57 -11.30
CA ALA A 113 13.86 -6.26 -12.64
C ALA A 113 13.27 -7.14 -13.77
N GLY A 114 12.07 -7.68 -13.57
CA GLY A 114 11.40 -8.57 -14.53
C GLY A 114 10.80 -7.83 -15.74
N PRO A 115 10.11 -8.57 -16.63
CA PRO A 115 9.51 -8.04 -17.86
C PRO A 115 8.56 -6.87 -17.65
N TYR A 116 7.95 -6.74 -16.47
CA TYR A 116 7.05 -5.64 -16.16
C TYR A 116 7.68 -4.25 -16.32
N THR A 117 9.01 -4.16 -16.17
CA THR A 117 9.78 -2.91 -16.31
C THR A 117 9.66 -2.30 -17.71
N GLU A 118 9.47 -3.11 -18.76
CA GLU A 118 9.32 -2.64 -20.15
C GLU A 118 8.03 -1.85 -20.40
N PHE A 119 7.08 -1.88 -19.46
CA PHE A 119 5.74 -1.29 -19.59
C PHE A 119 5.55 -0.06 -18.70
N ILE A 120 6.57 0.31 -17.94
CA ILE A 120 6.56 1.47 -17.06
C ILE A 120 7.73 2.38 -17.41
N SER A 121 7.53 3.68 -17.22
CA SER A 121 8.56 4.71 -17.29
C SER A 121 8.26 5.77 -16.23
N GLY A 122 9.17 6.74 -16.06
CA GLY A 122 8.91 7.95 -15.32
C GLY A 122 7.78 8.78 -15.93
N GLU A 123 7.30 9.78 -15.19
CA GLU A 123 6.26 10.70 -15.67
C GLU A 123 6.72 11.47 -16.92
N ASP A 124 8.03 11.75 -17.03
CA ASP A 124 8.67 12.38 -18.19
C ASP A 124 8.92 11.42 -19.36
N GLY A 125 8.53 10.15 -19.23
CA GLY A 125 8.80 9.10 -20.21
C GLY A 125 10.25 8.57 -20.17
N SER A 126 11.08 8.98 -19.21
CA SER A 126 12.41 8.44 -19.02
C SER A 126 12.40 7.19 -18.13
N ASP A 127 13.25 6.21 -18.42
CA ASP A 127 13.40 5.02 -17.56
C ASP A 127 14.38 5.26 -16.40
N LEU A 128 15.01 6.43 -16.37
CA LEU A 128 16.08 6.77 -15.42
C LEU A 128 15.55 7.51 -14.18
N HIS A 129 14.49 8.30 -14.34
CA HIS A 129 14.01 9.17 -13.27
C HIS A 129 12.56 8.88 -12.90
N PHE A 130 12.35 8.40 -11.67
CA PHE A 130 11.03 8.20 -11.10
C PHE A 130 10.81 9.16 -9.94
N SER A 131 9.69 9.87 -9.96
CA SER A 131 9.26 10.70 -8.83
C SER A 131 8.85 9.80 -7.66
N VAL A 132 9.58 9.92 -6.54
CA VAL A 132 9.37 9.11 -5.33
C VAL A 132 8.87 9.99 -4.19
N VAL A 133 7.77 9.60 -3.56
CA VAL A 133 7.11 10.33 -2.46
C VAL A 133 7.12 9.46 -1.20
N ALA A 134 7.59 10.00 -0.08
CA ALA A 134 7.55 9.27 1.18
C ALA A 134 6.10 9.12 1.68
N GLY A 135 5.73 7.89 2.06
CA GLY A 135 4.47 7.59 2.72
C GLY A 135 4.53 7.83 4.23
N ARG A 136 3.40 7.64 4.89
CA ARG A 136 3.30 7.59 6.34
C ARG A 136 4.09 6.39 6.86
N LYS A 137 4.79 6.59 7.98
CA LYS A 137 5.44 5.48 8.68
C LYS A 137 4.38 4.47 9.12
N LYS A 138 4.58 3.20 8.76
CA LYS A 138 3.79 2.09 9.33
C LYS A 138 4.42 1.64 10.65
N ALA A 139 3.67 0.86 11.42
CA ALA A 139 4.22 0.22 12.61
C ALA A 139 5.28 -0.83 12.21
N GLY A 140 6.38 -0.88 12.96
CA GLY A 140 7.54 -1.75 12.68
C GLY A 140 8.62 -1.07 11.82
N ASP A 141 9.59 -1.87 11.36
CA ASP A 141 10.77 -1.38 10.63
C ASP A 141 10.54 -1.22 9.11
N GLN A 142 9.28 -1.20 8.66
CA GLN A 142 8.94 -1.05 7.25
C GLN A 142 8.80 0.42 6.85
N VAL A 143 9.38 0.77 5.71
CA VAL A 143 9.18 2.07 5.07
C VAL A 143 8.14 1.95 3.96
N THR A 144 7.44 3.05 3.67
CA THR A 144 6.43 3.11 2.59
C THR A 144 6.76 4.26 1.67
N TYR A 145 6.73 4.00 0.36
CA TYR A 145 6.97 4.99 -0.68
C TYR A 145 5.93 4.87 -1.79
N GLY A 146 5.57 6.03 -2.33
CA GLY A 146 4.79 6.18 -3.55
C GLY A 146 5.74 6.46 -4.71
N VAL A 147 5.44 5.90 -5.87
CA VAL A 147 6.22 6.11 -7.10
C VAL A 147 5.26 6.47 -8.22
N ILE A 148 5.52 7.60 -8.88
CA ILE A 148 4.78 7.99 -10.06
C ILE A 148 5.38 7.26 -11.26
N ILE A 149 4.55 6.45 -11.92
CA ILE A 149 4.90 5.67 -13.09
C ILE A 149 3.93 5.97 -14.23
N ARG A 150 4.47 6.11 -15.44
CA ARG A 150 3.70 6.13 -16.68
C ARG A 150 3.58 4.70 -17.21
N VAL A 151 2.36 4.20 -17.33
CA VAL A 151 2.05 2.83 -17.76
C VAL A 151 1.63 2.83 -19.23
N GLN A 152 2.37 2.10 -20.06
CA GLN A 152 2.07 1.93 -21.50
C GLN A 152 0.97 0.88 -21.70
N ARG A 153 -0.28 1.26 -21.44
CA ARG A 153 -1.42 0.32 -21.42
C ARG A 153 -1.66 -0.39 -22.76
N ALA A 154 -1.50 0.31 -23.88
CA ALA A 154 -1.63 -0.29 -25.21
C ALA A 154 -0.58 -1.40 -25.44
N LYS A 155 0.69 -1.10 -25.17
CA LYS A 155 1.80 -2.06 -25.26
C LYS A 155 1.58 -3.26 -24.35
N LEU A 156 1.07 -3.04 -23.13
CA LEU A 156 0.76 -4.10 -22.18
C LEU A 156 -0.35 -5.02 -22.70
N LYS A 157 -1.41 -4.45 -23.29
CA LYS A 157 -2.48 -5.22 -23.93
C LYS A 157 -1.95 -6.09 -25.06
N ASP A 158 -1.11 -5.54 -25.94
CA ASP A 158 -0.51 -6.28 -27.04
C ASP A 158 0.36 -7.43 -26.55
N ARG A 159 1.10 -7.23 -25.44
CA ARG A 159 1.87 -8.29 -24.79
C ARG A 159 0.97 -9.40 -24.28
N MET A 160 -0.12 -9.07 -23.57
CA MET A 160 -1.05 -10.08 -23.04
C MET A 160 -1.73 -10.90 -24.16
N ILE A 161 -1.99 -10.29 -25.32
CA ILE A 161 -2.51 -11.00 -26.49
C ILE A 161 -1.45 -11.93 -27.08
N ARG A 162 -0.22 -11.41 -27.29
CA ARG A 162 0.90 -12.18 -27.87
C ARG A 162 1.24 -13.41 -27.04
N ASP A 163 1.23 -13.25 -25.72
CA ASP A 163 1.59 -14.30 -24.77
C ASP A 163 0.39 -15.24 -24.47
N GLN A 164 -0.72 -15.11 -25.20
CA GLN A 164 -1.94 -15.93 -25.05
C GLN A 164 -2.54 -15.89 -23.63
N ILE A 165 -2.37 -14.75 -22.95
CA ILE A 165 -2.99 -14.46 -21.66
C ILE A 165 -4.42 -13.96 -21.85
N MET A 166 -4.70 -13.22 -22.92
CA MET A 166 -6.04 -12.78 -23.30
C MET A 166 -6.31 -12.93 -24.80
N PRO A 167 -7.57 -13.09 -25.24
CA PRO A 167 -7.92 -13.12 -26.65
C PRO A 167 -7.73 -11.75 -27.31
N LYS A 168 -7.60 -11.75 -28.64
CA LYS A 168 -7.48 -10.55 -29.47
C LYS A 168 -8.76 -9.72 -29.50
#